data_AF-A0A485B3T4-F1
#
_entry.id   AF-A0A485B3T4-F1
#
_cell.length_a   1.000
_cell.length_b   1.000
_cell.length_c   1.000
_cell.angle_alpha   90.00
_cell.angle_beta   90.00
_cell.angle_gamma   90.00
#
_symmetry.space_group_name_H-M   'P 1'
#
loop_
_entity.id
_entity.type
_entity.pdbx_description
1 polymer ?
#
loop_
_entity_poly.entity_id
_entity_poly.type
_entity_poly.pdbx_seq_one_letter_code
_entity_poly.pdbx_strand_id
1 'polypeptide(L)'
;MHRLRQEPRPGVVAWRGEINLASGQPRRRYSFKLLWADRQRWFTPQGFNRFPPARLEQFAVDLPDSGPQWVADQVFYQIFPDRFARSEPRQAEQDQPYHHHAAGQDIVQKQWDEPLTGEAGAQPSTAAIWTVSARSCRISSSWASRRCT
;
A
#
# COMPACT_ATOMS: atom_id res chain seq x y z
N MET A 1 10.96 -24.85 21.69
CA MET A 1 11.33 -23.44 21.97
C MET A 1 12.47 -23.46 22.98
N HIS A 2 13.52 -22.66 22.78
CA HIS A 2 14.68 -22.62 23.68
C HIS A 2 15.06 -21.17 23.99
N ARG A 3 15.58 -20.93 25.19
CA ARG A 3 16.12 -19.63 25.60
C ARG A 3 17.45 -19.39 24.87
N LEU A 4 17.64 -18.18 24.35
CA LEU A 4 18.94 -17.79 23.78
C LEU A 4 19.95 -17.54 24.91
N ARG A 5 21.19 -17.96 24.68
CA ARG A 5 22.28 -17.79 25.67
C ARG A 5 22.72 -16.34 25.80
N GLN A 6 22.79 -15.63 24.69
CA GLN A 6 23.16 -14.23 24.65
C GLN A 6 21.94 -13.34 24.83
N GLU A 7 22.05 -12.37 25.72
CA GLU A 7 21.06 -11.30 25.85
C GLU A 7 21.23 -10.32 24.68
N PRO A 8 20.18 -10.06 23.88
CA PRO A 8 20.27 -9.09 22.78
C PRO A 8 20.51 -7.66 23.27
N ARG A 9 20.00 -7.35 24.48
CA ARG A 9 20.13 -6.08 25.19
C ARG A 9 20.16 -6.36 26.68
N PRO A 10 20.83 -5.53 27.51
CA PRO A 10 20.85 -5.72 28.96
C PRO A 10 19.44 -5.84 29.53
N GLY A 11 19.19 -6.90 30.31
CA GLY A 11 17.88 -7.14 30.95
C GLY A 11 16.82 -7.72 30.01
N VAL A 12 17.16 -8.08 28.77
CA VAL A 12 16.24 -8.71 27.81
C VAL A 12 16.58 -10.19 27.64
N VAL A 13 15.62 -11.05 28.01
CA VAL A 13 15.70 -12.48 27.72
C VAL A 13 15.01 -12.78 26.40
N ALA A 14 15.73 -13.42 25.49
CA ALA A 14 15.19 -13.86 24.21
C ALA A 14 14.92 -15.36 24.18
N TRP A 15 13.85 -15.75 23.49
CA TRP A 15 13.46 -17.14 23.24
C TRP A 15 13.28 -17.36 21.75
N ARG A 16 13.63 -18.55 21.25
CA ARG A 16 13.49 -18.93 19.85
C ARG A 16 12.73 -20.24 19.72
N GLY A 17 11.83 -20.28 18.75
CA GLY A 17 11.16 -21.48 18.28
C GLY A 17 11.15 -21.48 16.76
N GLU A 18 11.00 -22.66 16.17
CA GLU A 18 10.93 -22.84 14.72
C GLU A 18 9.53 -23.33 14.36
N ILE A 19 8.98 -22.79 13.28
CA ILE A 19 7.71 -23.22 12.69
C ILE A 19 8.05 -23.77 11.31
N ASN A 20 7.78 -25.04 11.07
CA ASN A 20 7.98 -25.64 9.76
C ASN A 20 6.92 -25.09 8.78
N LEU A 21 7.37 -24.53 7.65
CA LEU A 21 6.50 -23.97 6.61
C LEU A 21 6.37 -24.88 5.38
N ALA A 22 7.15 -25.95 5.29
CA ALA A 22 7.21 -26.85 4.13
C ALA A 22 5.98 -27.78 4.05
N SER A 23 5.28 -28.01 5.15
CA SER A 23 4.06 -28.83 5.20
C SER A 23 2.89 -28.12 5.88
N GLY A 24 1.66 -28.47 5.51
CA GLY A 24 0.43 -27.87 6.06
C GLY A 24 -0.18 -26.75 5.21
N GLN A 25 -1.04 -25.92 5.83
CA GLN A 25 -1.84 -24.89 5.15
C GLN A 25 -1.02 -23.65 4.80
N PRO A 26 -1.04 -23.10 3.56
CA PRO A 26 -0.24 -21.94 3.13
C PRO A 26 -0.09 -20.78 4.15
N ARG A 27 -1.16 -20.45 4.88
CA ARG A 27 -1.15 -19.50 5.99
C ARG A 27 -0.95 -20.19 7.34
N ARG A 28 0.11 -19.85 8.08
CA ARG A 28 0.39 -20.36 9.43
C ARG A 28 0.03 -19.30 10.45
N ARG A 29 -0.84 -19.66 11.39
CA ARG A 29 -1.28 -18.76 12.47
C ARG A 29 -0.69 -19.19 13.80
N TYR A 30 -0.19 -18.22 14.55
CA TYR A 30 0.43 -18.48 15.84
C TYR A 30 0.26 -17.31 16.82
N SER A 31 0.43 -17.59 18.10
CA SER A 31 0.50 -16.61 19.18
C SER A 31 1.45 -17.14 20.25
N PHE A 32 1.92 -16.27 21.12
CA PHE A 32 2.81 -16.68 22.21
C PHE A 32 1.99 -16.79 23.49
N LYS A 33 2.02 -17.96 24.14
CA LYS A 33 1.53 -18.13 25.50
C LYS A 33 2.71 -17.99 26.46
N LEU A 34 2.70 -16.91 27.24
CA LEU A 34 3.72 -16.63 28.25
C LEU A 34 3.23 -17.16 29.60
N LEU A 35 4.08 -17.92 30.27
CA LEU A 35 3.81 -18.55 31.55
C LEU A 35 4.80 -18.03 32.59
N TRP A 36 4.26 -17.55 33.71
CA TRP A 36 4.98 -17.27 34.94
C TRP A 36 4.46 -18.21 36.04
N ALA A 37 5.11 -18.18 37.21
CA ALA A 37 4.69 -19.00 38.34
C ALA A 37 3.25 -18.69 38.80
N ASP A 38 2.83 -17.44 38.70
CA ASP A 38 1.56 -16.92 39.24
C ASP A 38 0.52 -16.57 38.17
N ARG A 39 0.92 -16.48 36.90
CA ARG A 39 0.03 -16.01 35.82
C ARG A 39 0.40 -16.54 34.45
N GLN A 40 -0.56 -16.48 33.54
CA GLN A 40 -0.34 -16.66 32.12
C GLN A 40 -0.87 -15.45 31.33
N ARG A 41 -0.24 -15.15 30.20
CA ARG A 41 -0.71 -14.15 29.23
C ARG A 41 -0.52 -14.67 27.82
N TRP A 42 -1.35 -14.17 26.90
CA TRP A 42 -1.20 -14.38 25.47
C TRP A 42 -0.66 -13.11 24.84
N PHE A 43 0.27 -13.23 23.90
CA PHE A 43 0.81 -12.12 23.14
C PHE A 43 0.51 -12.30 21.65
N THR A 44 -0.07 -11.26 21.06
CA THR A 44 -0.62 -11.20 19.71
C THR A 44 -0.26 -9.85 19.05
N PRO A 45 -0.58 -9.62 17.76
CA PRO A 45 -0.45 -8.30 17.15
C PRO A 45 -1.20 -7.18 17.90
N GLN A 46 -2.28 -7.52 18.62
CA GLN A 46 -3.05 -6.57 19.43
C GLN A 46 -2.44 -6.32 20.83
N GLY A 47 -1.30 -6.95 21.14
CA GLY A 47 -0.63 -6.85 22.43
C GLY A 47 -0.95 -8.01 23.37
N PHE A 48 -0.99 -7.73 24.68
CA PHE A 48 -1.18 -8.75 25.71
C PHE A 48 -2.65 -8.98 26.07
N ASN A 49 -3.07 -10.24 26.06
CA ASN A 49 -4.40 -10.67 26.49
C ASN A 49 -4.31 -11.67 27.67
N ARG A 50 -5.35 -11.74 28.49
CA ARG A 50 -5.51 -12.77 29.54
C ARG A 50 -6.08 -14.07 28.98
N PHE A 51 -6.90 -13.97 27.94
CA PHE A 51 -7.60 -15.10 27.34
C PHE A 51 -6.96 -15.52 26.00
N PRO A 52 -7.17 -16.78 25.56
CA PRO A 52 -6.70 -17.23 24.26
C PRO A 52 -7.27 -16.34 23.13
N PRO A 53 -6.45 -15.91 22.16
CA PRO A 53 -6.89 -15.02 21.09
C PRO A 53 -7.76 -15.74 20.06
N ALA A 54 -8.67 -14.98 19.43
CA ALA A 54 -9.41 -15.48 18.29
C ALA A 54 -8.47 -15.72 17.09
N ARG A 55 -8.89 -16.57 16.14
CA ARG A 55 -8.05 -16.97 14.99
C ARG A 55 -7.53 -15.78 14.16
N LEU A 56 -8.34 -14.73 13.98
CA LEU A 56 -7.96 -13.54 13.21
C LEU A 56 -7.05 -12.58 13.98
N GLU A 57 -6.99 -12.72 15.30
CA GLU A 57 -6.14 -11.91 16.18
C GLU A 57 -4.74 -12.53 16.35
N GLN A 58 -4.46 -13.66 15.70
CA GLN A 58 -3.15 -14.31 15.75
C GLN A 58 -2.20 -13.71 14.72
N PHE A 59 -0.89 -13.79 14.99
CA PHE A 59 0.12 -13.56 13.96
C PHE A 59 -0.13 -14.52 12.80
N ALA A 60 0.16 -14.07 11.58
CA ALA A 60 0.05 -14.88 10.38
C ALA A 60 1.35 -14.77 9.59
N VAL A 61 1.80 -15.90 9.04
CA VAL A 61 2.83 -15.95 8.01
C VAL A 61 2.28 -16.74 6.82
N ASP A 62 2.44 -16.18 5.63
CA ASP A 62 2.03 -16.79 4.37
C ASP A 62 3.26 -17.31 3.62
N LEU A 63 3.21 -18.53 3.12
CA LEU A 63 4.25 -19.08 2.24
C LEU A 63 3.62 -19.91 1.10
N PRO A 64 3.94 -19.60 -0.17
CA PRO A 64 4.76 -18.46 -0.62
C PRO A 64 4.06 -17.11 -0.36
N ASP A 65 4.85 -16.07 -0.07
CA ASP A 65 4.33 -14.70 -0.07
C ASP A 65 4.18 -14.25 -1.52
N SER A 66 2.93 -14.22 -2.00
CA SER A 66 2.59 -13.82 -3.36
C SER A 66 2.56 -12.29 -3.56
N GLY A 67 2.82 -11.52 -2.51
CA GLY A 67 2.90 -10.07 -2.58
C GLY A 67 4.08 -9.61 -3.44
N PRO A 68 3.91 -8.57 -4.27
CA PRO A 68 5.03 -7.94 -4.96
C PRO A 68 6.04 -7.38 -3.95
N GLN A 69 7.17 -8.06 -3.79
CA GLN A 69 8.18 -7.74 -2.76
C GLN A 69 8.68 -6.29 -2.85
N TRP A 70 8.72 -5.73 -4.07
CA TRP A 70 9.17 -4.36 -4.31
C TRP A 70 8.32 -3.32 -3.57
N VAL A 71 7.03 -3.62 -3.29
CA VAL A 71 6.07 -2.68 -2.70
C VAL A 71 6.44 -2.28 -1.27
N ALA A 72 7.00 -3.19 -0.48
CA ALA A 72 7.31 -2.92 0.93
C ALA A 72 8.33 -1.80 1.12
N ASP A 73 9.21 -1.61 0.13
CA ASP A 73 10.29 -0.62 0.15
C ASP A 73 9.97 0.64 -0.67
N GLN A 74 8.77 0.75 -1.26
CA GLN A 74 8.39 1.94 -2.03
C GLN A 74 7.63 2.99 -1.22
N VAL A 75 7.80 4.23 -1.65
CA VAL A 75 6.93 5.35 -1.30
C VAL A 75 5.94 5.57 -2.44
N PHE A 76 4.64 5.52 -2.15
CA PHE A 76 3.59 5.79 -3.13
C PHE A 76 3.20 7.27 -3.12
N TYR A 77 3.08 7.86 -4.32
CA TYR A 77 2.49 9.19 -4.51
C TYR A 77 1.19 9.05 -5.30
N GLN A 78 0.07 9.39 -4.69
CA GLN A 78 -1.23 9.34 -5.38
C GLN A 78 -1.36 10.56 -6.30
N ILE A 79 -1.64 10.30 -7.57
CA ILE A 79 -1.79 11.33 -8.59
C ILE A 79 -3.23 11.36 -9.08
N PHE A 80 -3.86 12.53 -9.01
CA PHE A 80 -5.07 12.84 -9.76
C PHE A 80 -4.66 13.49 -11.09
N PRO A 81 -4.83 12.79 -12.25
CA PRO A 81 -4.28 13.23 -13.54
C PRO A 81 -4.62 14.68 -13.89
N ASP A 82 -5.90 15.05 -13.76
CA ASP A 82 -6.45 16.36 -14.12
C ASP A 82 -5.88 17.51 -13.26
N ARG A 83 -5.27 17.19 -12.12
CA ARG A 83 -4.83 18.16 -11.09
C ARG A 83 -3.35 18.06 -10.74
N PHE A 84 -2.59 17.23 -11.43
CA PHE A 84 -1.18 16.99 -11.10
C PHE A 84 -0.25 17.92 -11.86
N ALA A 85 -0.36 17.93 -13.18
CA ALA A 85 0.36 18.84 -14.07
C ALA A 85 -0.34 18.88 -15.43
N ARG A 86 -0.46 20.06 -16.03
CA ARG A 86 -0.86 20.18 -17.44
C ARG A 86 0.35 19.88 -18.33
N SER A 87 0.13 19.12 -19.40
CA SER A 87 1.06 19.04 -20.52
C SER A 87 1.19 20.40 -21.23
N GLU A 88 2.12 20.54 -22.17
CA GLU A 88 2.22 21.74 -23.02
C GLU A 88 0.87 22.15 -23.61
N PRO A 89 0.63 23.47 -23.78
CA PRO A 89 -0.65 23.99 -24.25
C PRO A 89 -1.06 23.31 -25.56
N ARG A 90 -2.26 22.73 -25.55
CA ARG A 90 -2.86 22.09 -26.71
C ARG A 90 -3.21 23.14 -27.77
N GLN A 91 -3.21 22.72 -29.03
CA GLN A 91 -3.71 23.54 -30.13
C GLN A 91 -5.22 23.79 -29.94
N ALA A 92 -5.69 24.99 -30.29
CA ALA A 92 -7.07 25.45 -30.06
C ALA A 92 -8.18 24.52 -30.62
N GLU A 93 -7.83 23.64 -31.56
CA GLU A 93 -8.75 22.64 -32.13
C GLU A 93 -9.08 21.50 -31.15
N GLN A 94 -8.26 21.27 -30.12
CA GLN A 94 -8.45 20.24 -29.10
C GLN A 94 -9.20 20.73 -27.85
N ASP A 95 -9.50 22.04 -27.78
CA ASP A 95 -10.17 22.70 -26.66
C ASP A 95 -11.69 22.84 -26.87
N GLN A 96 -12.25 22.14 -27.86
CA GLN A 96 -13.71 22.13 -28.04
C GLN A 96 -14.39 21.52 -26.80
N PRO A 97 -15.35 22.22 -26.18
CA PRO A 97 -16.07 21.72 -25.03
C PRO A 97 -16.79 20.42 -25.41
N TYR A 98 -16.39 19.33 -24.76
CA TYR A 98 -17.04 18.05 -24.92
C TYR A 98 -18.34 18.07 -24.09
N HIS A 99 -19.47 17.81 -24.73
CA HIS A 99 -20.76 17.73 -24.06
C HIS A 99 -20.87 16.42 -23.28
N HIS A 100 -21.02 16.52 -21.95
CA HIS A 100 -21.21 15.34 -21.11
C HIS A 100 -22.68 14.91 -21.13
N HIS A 101 -23.05 14.12 -22.15
CA HIS A 101 -24.44 13.69 -22.40
C HIS A 101 -25.14 13.01 -21.20
N ALA A 102 -24.39 12.38 -20.29
CA ALA A 102 -24.96 11.74 -19.09
C ALA A 102 -25.28 12.72 -17.95
N ALA A 103 -24.65 13.90 -17.91
CA ALA A 103 -24.87 14.92 -16.88
C ALA A 103 -25.72 16.10 -17.38
N GLY A 104 -26.00 16.17 -18.69
CA GLY A 104 -26.73 17.28 -19.30
C GLY A 104 -26.02 18.63 -19.18
N GLN A 105 -24.70 18.61 -18.96
CA GLN A 105 -23.88 19.80 -18.73
C GLN A 105 -22.62 19.76 -19.58
N ASP A 106 -22.17 20.96 -19.93
CA ASP A 106 -20.94 21.17 -20.69
C ASP A 106 -19.75 21.07 -19.74
N ILE A 107 -18.67 20.43 -20.18
CA ILE A 107 -17.45 20.37 -19.38
C ILE A 107 -16.83 21.77 -19.34
N VAL A 108 -16.87 22.39 -18.16
CA VAL A 108 -16.28 23.71 -17.92
C VAL A 108 -14.78 23.57 -17.72
N GLN A 109 -14.00 24.18 -18.62
CA GLN A 109 -12.57 24.34 -18.41
C GLN A 109 -12.33 25.44 -17.37
N LYS A 110 -11.63 25.09 -16.30
CA LYS A 110 -11.19 26.03 -15.27
C LYS A 110 -9.74 26.42 -15.49
N GLN A 111 -9.36 27.62 -15.05
CA GLN A 111 -7.93 27.98 -14.98
C GLN A 111 -7.23 27.19 -13.88
N TRP A 112 -5.90 27.05 -13.96
CA TRP A 112 -5.13 26.24 -13.02
C TRP A 112 -5.34 26.64 -11.55
N ASP A 113 -5.35 27.95 -11.29
CA ASP A 113 -5.50 28.52 -9.95
C ASP A 113 -6.97 28.74 -9.53
N GLU A 114 -7.94 28.35 -10.38
CA GLU A 114 -9.35 28.57 -10.11
C GLU A 114 -9.90 27.52 -9.12
N PRO A 115 -10.63 27.95 -8.07
CA PRO A 115 -11.14 27.04 -7.06
C PRO A 115 -12.13 26.03 -7.63
N LEU A 116 -12.08 24.81 -7.08
CA LEU A 116 -13.08 23.78 -7.34
C LEU A 116 -14.42 24.18 -6.72
N THR A 117 -15.50 24.01 -7.49
CA THR A 117 -16.87 24.14 -7.01
C THR A 117 -17.34 22.75 -6.56
N GLY A 118 -18.10 22.67 -5.46
CA GLY A 118 -18.48 21.39 -4.83
C GLY A 118 -19.26 20.42 -5.73
N GLU A 119 -19.89 20.91 -6.79
CA GLU A 119 -20.60 20.12 -7.81
C GLU A 119 -19.64 19.37 -8.78
N ALA A 120 -18.36 19.74 -8.81
CA ALA A 120 -17.37 19.21 -9.75
C ALA A 120 -16.63 17.96 -9.24
N GLY A 121 -16.95 17.45 -8.04
CA GLY A 121 -16.28 16.26 -7.46
C GLY A 121 -16.44 14.97 -8.29
N ALA A 122 -17.40 14.94 -9.22
CA ALA A 122 -17.65 13.85 -10.15
C ALA A 122 -17.56 14.26 -11.63
N GLN A 123 -17.18 15.51 -11.93
CA GLN A 123 -17.10 16.00 -13.30
C GLN A 123 -15.66 15.87 -13.81
N PRO A 124 -15.42 15.17 -14.93
CA PRO A 124 -14.09 15.10 -15.52
C PRO A 124 -13.72 16.48 -16.06
N SER A 125 -12.96 17.25 -15.28
CA SER A 125 -12.36 18.49 -15.78
C SER A 125 -11.09 18.12 -16.55
N THR A 126 -11.26 17.94 -17.86
CA THR A 126 -10.19 17.77 -18.86
C THR A 126 -9.57 16.37 -18.93
N ALA A 127 -9.71 15.72 -20.09
CA ALA A 127 -8.92 14.54 -20.45
C ALA A 127 -7.41 14.86 -20.42
N ALA A 128 -6.74 14.48 -19.34
CA ALA A 128 -5.29 14.35 -19.31
C ALA A 128 -4.90 13.18 -20.22
N ILE A 129 -4.56 13.47 -21.48
CA ILE A 129 -3.84 12.50 -22.31
C ILE A 129 -2.39 12.59 -21.86
N TRP A 130 -1.92 11.54 -21.20
CA TRP A 130 -0.54 11.45 -20.74
C TRP A 130 0.41 11.41 -21.94
N THR A 131 1.06 12.53 -22.25
CA THR A 131 2.34 12.53 -22.97
C THR A 131 3.38 13.15 -22.04
N VAL A 132 3.84 12.38 -21.06
CA VAL A 132 5.02 12.77 -20.28
C VAL A 132 6.23 12.49 -21.17
N SER A 133 6.68 13.51 -21.90
CA SER A 133 8.01 13.53 -22.49
C SER A 133 9.00 13.77 -21.36
N ALA A 134 9.71 12.70 -20.99
CA ALA A 134 10.71 12.66 -19.94
C ALA A 134 11.97 13.46 -20.32
N ARG A 135 11.89 14.79 -20.41
CA ARG A 135 13.10 15.63 -20.52
C ARG A 135 13.42 16.49 -19.32
N SER A 136 12.53 16.69 -18.34
CA SER A 136 12.94 17.38 -17.10
C SER A 136 12.02 17.17 -15.90
N CYS A 137 11.63 15.92 -15.61
CA CYS A 137 11.22 15.56 -14.25
C CYS A 137 11.71 14.14 -13.96
N ARG A 138 12.86 14.06 -13.28
CA ARG A 138 13.54 12.80 -12.98
C ARG A 138 12.88 12.19 -11.75
N ILE A 139 11.87 11.34 -11.95
CA ILE A 139 11.53 10.29 -10.98
C ILE A 139 12.14 9.00 -11.53
N SER A 140 13.31 8.64 -11.01
CA SER A 140 14.01 7.42 -11.38
C SER A 140 13.59 6.26 -10.49
N SER A 141 12.96 5.25 -11.07
CA SER A 141 13.13 3.85 -10.66
C SER A 141 12.98 2.96 -11.89
N SER A 142 14.13 2.56 -12.43
CA SER A 142 14.27 1.62 -13.54
C SER A 142 14.42 0.22 -12.96
N TRP A 143 13.44 -0.68 -13.17
CA TRP A 143 13.66 -2.12 -13.08
C TRP A 143 12.88 -2.83 -14.20
N ALA A 144 13.63 -3.41 -15.14
CA ALA A 144 13.11 -4.28 -16.18
C ALA A 144 12.89 -5.69 -15.60
N SER A 145 11.67 -6.23 -15.68
CA SER A 145 11.47 -7.68 -15.57
C SER A 145 11.70 -8.30 -16.95
N ARG A 146 12.73 -9.16 -17.06
CA ARG A 146 12.92 -10.00 -18.25
C ARG A 146 11.79 -11.05 -18.27
N ARG A 147 11.16 -11.18 -19.43
CA ARG A 147 10.17 -12.23 -19.74
C ARG A 147 10.79 -13.61 -19.59
N CYS A 148 10.01 -14.53 -19.03
CA CYS A 148 10.25 -15.97 -19.11
C CYS A 148 10.36 -16.40 -20.59
N THR A 149 11.35 -17.22 -20.89
CA THR A 149 11.34 -18.15 -22.03
C THR A 149 10.57 -19.40 -21.66
#